data_AF-A0A4Q6B6G1-F1
#
_entry.id   AF-A0A4Q6B6G1-F1
#
_cell.length_a   1.000
_cell.length_b   1.000
_cell.length_c   1.000
_cell.angle_alpha   90.00
_cell.angle_beta   90.00
_cell.angle_gamma   90.00
#
_symmetry.space_group_name_H-M   'P 1'
#
loop_
_entity.id
_entity.type
_entity.pdbx_description
1 polymer ?
#
loop_
_entity_poly.entity_id
_entity_poly.type
_entity_poly.pdbx_seq_one_letter_code
_entity_poly.pdbx_strand_id
1 'polypeptide(L)' 'MANQHFTLPTFASARRDIPAGIVVFLVALPLCLGIALASGAPLFAGVIAGVVGGVVVSLFSGSE' A
#
# COMPACT_ATOMS: atom_id res chain seq x y z
N MET A 1 18.48 -20.79 -12.12
CA MET A 1 18.67 -19.34 -11.94
C MET A 1 17.41 -18.77 -11.29
N ALA A 2 17.19 -19.13 -10.01
CA ALA A 2 16.02 -18.75 -9.23
C ALA A 2 16.53 -18.29 -7.85
N ASN A 3 17.07 -17.09 -7.84
CA ASN A 3 17.48 -16.29 -6.70
C ASN A 3 16.20 -15.72 -6.06
N GLN A 4 15.55 -16.40 -5.10
CA GLN A 4 15.88 -16.41 -3.67
C GLN A 4 16.10 -15.00 -3.11
N HIS A 5 15.23 -14.07 -3.48
CA HIS A 5 15.21 -12.71 -2.99
C HIS A 5 14.12 -12.53 -1.90
N PHE A 6 13.80 -13.66 -1.25
CA PHE A 6 13.21 -13.75 0.09
C PHE A 6 14.12 -13.03 1.10
N THR A 7 14.11 -11.70 1.10
CA THR A 7 14.52 -10.92 2.25
C THR A 7 13.53 -11.24 3.34
N LEU A 8 13.97 -12.12 4.25
CA LEU A 8 13.43 -12.33 5.58
C LEU A 8 12.78 -11.03 6.10
N PRO A 9 11.60 -11.07 6.75
CA PRO A 9 11.04 -9.95 7.51
C PRO A 9 12.04 -9.56 8.61
N THR A 10 13.05 -8.81 8.22
CA THR A 10 14.21 -8.53 9.03
C THR A 10 13.86 -7.28 9.78
N PHE A 11 13.48 -7.43 11.04
CA PHE A 11 13.23 -6.35 12.00
C PHE A 11 14.40 -5.32 12.10
N ALA A 12 15.53 -5.55 11.41
CA ALA A 12 16.60 -4.55 11.20
C ALA A 12 16.23 -3.44 10.19
N SER A 13 15.30 -3.66 9.26
CA SER A 13 14.85 -2.65 8.27
C SER A 13 13.79 -1.69 8.82
N ALA A 14 13.26 -1.92 10.03
CA ALA A 14 12.22 -1.10 10.64
C ALA A 14 12.53 0.41 10.64
N ARG A 15 13.81 0.79 10.74
CA ARG A 15 14.25 2.20 10.67
C ARG A 15 13.96 2.85 9.30
N ARG A 16 13.91 2.05 8.23
CA ARG A 16 13.69 2.46 6.85
C ARG A 16 12.23 2.27 6.42
N ASP A 17 11.53 1.29 7.00
CA ASP A 17 10.10 1.09 6.80
C ASP A 17 9.22 2.15 7.49
N ILE A 18 9.64 2.67 8.66
CA ILE A 18 8.94 3.76 9.37
C ILE A 18 8.75 5.01 8.48
N PRO A 19 9.80 5.63 7.92
CA PRO A 19 9.63 6.80 7.07
C PRO A 19 8.94 6.46 5.75
N ALA A 20 9.19 5.27 5.18
CA ALA A 20 8.51 4.82 3.96
C ALA A 20 6.99 4.69 4.16
N GLY A 21 6.54 4.11 5.26
CA GLY A 21 5.12 3.98 5.62
C GLY A 21 4.44 5.33 5.83
N ILE A 22 5.14 6.30 6.46
CA ILE A 22 4.62 7.68 6.62
C ILE A 22 4.41 8.34 5.25
N VAL A 23 5.39 8.25 4.36
CA VAL A 23 5.29 8.87 3.02
C VAL A 23 4.18 8.20 2.19
N VAL A 24 4.09 6.87 2.23
CA VAL A 24 3.02 6.12 1.55
C VAL A 24 1.65 6.49 2.09
N PHE A 25 1.48 6.62 3.40
CA PHE A 25 0.19 7.01 3.99
C PHE A 25 -0.22 8.42 3.56
N LEU A 26 0.73 9.36 3.58
CA LEU A 26 0.50 10.74 3.18
C LEU A 26 0.23 10.91 1.69
N VAL A 27 0.71 10.01 0.82
CA VAL A 27 0.41 10.03 -0.63
C VAL A 27 -0.86 9.25 -0.94
N ALA A 28 -1.07 8.08 -0.32
CA ALA A 28 -2.20 7.21 -0.59
C ALA A 28 -3.54 7.85 -0.18
N LEU A 29 -3.61 8.50 0.99
CA LEU A 29 -4.83 9.18 1.43
C LEU A 29 -5.32 10.26 0.44
N PRO A 30 -4.52 11.26 0.04
CA PRO A 30 -4.97 12.25 -0.93
C PRO A 30 -5.21 11.65 -2.32
N LEU A 31 -4.47 10.62 -2.73
CA LEU A 31 -4.73 9.90 -3.98
C LEU A 31 -6.12 9.25 -3.95
N CYS A 32 -6.45 8.49 -2.92
CA CYS A 32 -7.75 7.83 -2.75
C CYS A 32 -8.90 8.85 -2.67
N LEU A 33 -8.73 9.94 -1.92
CA LEU A 33 -9.74 11.01 -1.81
C LEU A 33 -9.92 11.76 -3.14
N GLY A 34 -8.83 12.03 -3.87
CA GLY A 34 -8.86 12.73 -5.15
C GLY A 34 -9.59 11.94 -6.24
N ILE A 35 -9.33 10.64 -6.34
CA ILE A 35 -10.00 9.77 -7.33
C ILE A 35 -11.49 9.58 -6.97
N ALA A 36 -11.82 9.49 -5.68
CA ALA A 36 -13.20 9.37 -5.22
C ALA A 36 -14.01 10.65 -5.54
N LEU A 37 -13.46 11.84 -5.25
CA LEU A 37 -14.08 13.13 -5.57
C LEU A 37 -14.25 13.32 -7.09
N ALA A 38 -13.24 12.97 -7.88
CA ALA A 38 -13.32 13.03 -9.34
C ALA A 38 -14.37 12.07 -9.92
N SER A 39 -14.59 10.92 -9.28
CA SER A 39 -15.60 9.93 -9.69
C SER A 39 -17.02 10.25 -9.17
N GLY A 40 -17.20 11.32 -8.39
CA GLY A 40 -18.49 11.62 -7.75
C GLY A 40 -18.91 10.58 -6.70
N ALA A 41 -17.97 9.74 -6.24
CA ALA A 41 -18.21 8.68 -5.29
C ALA A 41 -17.98 9.19 -3.85
N PRO A 42 -18.72 8.68 -2.86
CA PRO A 42 -18.51 9.04 -1.46
C PRO A 42 -17.06 8.72 -1.05
N LEU A 43 -16.41 9.61 -0.31
CA LEU A 43 -14.99 9.47 0.08
C LEU A 43 -14.69 8.12 0.76
N PHE A 44 -15.69 7.57 1.44
CA PHE A 44 -15.64 6.25 2.07
C PHE A 44 -15.33 5.11 1.08
N ALA A 45 -15.82 5.20 -0.16
CA ALA A 45 -15.55 4.21 -1.21
C ALA A 45 -14.08 4.20 -1.62
N GLY A 46 -13.41 5.36 -1.65
CA GLY A 46 -11.98 5.45 -1.96
C GLY A 46 -11.10 4.79 -0.89
N VAL A 47 -11.48 4.93 0.39
CA VAL A 47 -10.78 4.28 1.51
C VAL A 47 -10.98 2.77 1.48
N ILE A 48 -12.21 2.30 1.29
CA ILE A 48 -12.50 0.86 1.19
C ILE A 48 -11.79 0.26 -0.03
N ALA A 49 -11.82 0.92 -1.18
CA ALA A 49 -11.11 0.47 -2.36
C ALA A 49 -9.59 0.42 -2.14
N GLY A 50 -9.02 1.37 -1.40
CA GLY A 50 -7.62 1.35 -0.99
C GLY A 50 -7.28 0.16 -0.08
N VAL A 51 -8.14 -0.16 0.90
CA VAL A 51 -7.95 -1.31 1.80
C VAL A 51 -8.10 -2.63 1.05
N VAL A 52 -9.16 -2.81 0.26
CA VAL A 52 -9.38 -4.03 -0.52
C VAL A 52 -8.32 -4.19 -1.59
N GLY A 53 -7.98 -3.12 -2.30
CA GLY A 53 -6.90 -3.11 -3.29
C GLY A 53 -5.57 -3.50 -2.65
N GLY A 54 -5.23 -2.91 -1.50
CA GLY A 54 -4.03 -3.27 -0.73
C GLY A 54 -4.01 -4.73 -0.30
N VAL A 55 -5.08 -5.23 0.31
CA VAL A 55 -5.17 -6.63 0.77
C VAL A 55 -5.13 -7.62 -0.40
N VAL A 56 -5.89 -7.37 -1.46
CA VAL A 56 -5.95 -8.25 -2.64
C VAL A 56 -4.61 -8.25 -3.36
N VAL A 57 -4.00 -7.07 -3.58
CA VAL A 57 -2.67 -7.00 -4.19
C VAL A 57 -1.63 -7.65 -3.28
N SER A 58 -1.65 -7.48 -1.96
CA SER A 58 -0.69 -8.14 -1.07
C SER A 58 -0.83 -9.68 -1.06
N LEU A 59 -2.04 -10.20 -1.28
CA LEU A 59 -2.28 -11.64 -1.36
C LEU A 59 -1.90 -12.23 -2.73
N PHE A 60 -2.06 -11.47 -3.82
CA PHE A 60 -1.75 -11.92 -5.19
C PHE A 60 -0.37 -11.52 -5.68
N SER A 61 0.23 -10.48 -5.09
CA SER A 61 1.60 -10.08 -5.30
C SER A 61 2.45 -11.14 -4.62
N GLY A 62 2.74 -12.23 -5.34
CA GLY A 62 3.76 -13.21 -4.97
C GLY A 62 5.18 -12.63 -4.94
N SER A 63 5.29 -11.32 -4.70
CA SER A 63 6.50 -10.53 -4.59
C SER A 63 6.67 -10.12 -3.13
N GLU A 64 7.77 -10.60 -2.59
CA GLU A 64 8.70 -9.83 -1.74
C GLU A 64 8.67 -8.29 -1.95
#